data_AF-A0A7J5BK07-F1
#
_entry.id   AF-A0A7J5BK07-F1
#
_cell.length_a   1.000
_cell.length_b   1.000
_cell.length_c   1.000
_cell.angle_alpha   90.00
_cell.angle_beta   90.00
_cell.angle_gamma   90.00
#
_symmetry.space_group_name_H-M   'P 1'
#
loop_
_entity.id
_entity.type
_entity.pdbx_description
1 polymer ?
#
loop_
_entity_poly.entity_id
_entity_poly.type
_entity_poly.pdbx_seq_one_letter_code
_entity_poly.pdbx_strand_id
1 'polypeptide(L)'
;MVYQQKQVWQQLLTAVDADAHVRDLVGQMASDPQAAYAGMTDDAVLGDVFWSAESVDAWVGLAALLEADNRAVTIDWDELPTNLVELIEDLTVVAQAGLDGSKLDALVELLDDLDAPGLDRMMVAVAFVNAWLSPAGIVFVHWDTDSDSYTFVAADADHVDDIISAAAALGKEAALPTLATVLA
;
A
#
# COMPACT_ATOMS: atom_id res chain seq x y z
N MET A 1 -2.60 20.88 16.08
CA MET A 1 -3.37 19.81 15.42
C MET A 1 -3.38 19.97 13.90
N VAL A 2 -4.13 20.89 13.27
CA VAL A 2 -4.17 21.00 11.78
C VAL A 2 -2.79 21.22 11.13
N TYR A 3 -1.96 22.12 11.68
CA TYR A 3 -0.60 22.36 11.16
C TYR A 3 0.33 21.13 11.33
N GLN A 4 0.12 20.34 12.40
CA GLN A 4 0.89 19.11 12.63
C GLN A 4 0.47 18.02 11.65
N GLN A 5 -0.84 17.84 11.41
CA GLN A 5 -1.32 16.88 10.41
C GLN A 5 -0.82 17.22 9.00
N LYS A 6 -0.79 18.50 8.62
CA LYS A 6 -0.22 18.91 7.32
C LYS A 6 1.24 18.51 7.18
N GLN A 7 2.04 18.67 8.24
CA GLN A 7 3.45 18.26 8.22
C GLN A 7 3.60 16.74 8.12
N VAL A 8 2.78 15.98 8.84
CA VAL A 8 2.79 14.51 8.78
C VAL A 8 2.41 14.01 7.38
N TRP A 9 1.38 14.60 6.76
CA TRP A 9 1.04 14.29 5.36
C TRP A 9 2.18 14.60 4.39
N GLN A 10 2.88 15.72 4.57
CA GLN A 10 4.03 16.07 3.74
C GLN A 10 5.19 15.08 3.91
N GLN A 11 5.43 14.60 5.13
CA GLN A 11 6.41 13.56 5.41
C GLN A 11 6.03 12.25 4.70
N LEU A 12 4.78 11.79 4.86
CA LEU A 12 4.29 10.58 4.19
C LEU A 12 4.42 10.68 2.67
N LEU A 13 3.93 11.76 2.07
CA LEU A 13 3.99 12.00 0.61
C LEU A 13 5.42 12.09 0.07
N THR A 14 6.38 12.46 0.91
CA THR A 14 7.81 12.43 0.56
C THR A 14 8.35 11.01 0.65
N ALA A 15 8.02 10.28 1.71
CA ALA A 15 8.47 8.91 1.94
C ALA A 15 7.95 7.93 0.87
N VAL A 16 6.72 8.13 0.39
CA VAL A 16 6.16 7.39 -0.75
C VAL A 16 6.50 8.04 -2.09
N ASP A 17 7.43 8.99 -2.17
CA ASP A 17 7.83 9.71 -3.39
C ASP A 17 6.66 10.13 -4.30
N ALA A 18 5.55 10.61 -3.72
CA ALA A 18 4.35 10.97 -4.47
C ALA A 18 4.65 12.10 -5.47
N ASP A 19 4.07 12.11 -6.66
CA ASP A 19 4.30 13.20 -7.60
C ASP A 19 3.58 14.51 -7.19
N ALA A 20 3.75 15.58 -7.98
CA ALA A 20 3.11 16.87 -7.68
C ALA A 20 1.58 16.80 -7.72
N HIS A 21 1.00 16.01 -8.62
CA HIS A 21 -0.44 15.88 -8.78
C HIS A 21 -1.06 15.12 -7.59
N VAL A 22 -0.48 13.98 -7.20
CA VAL A 22 -0.88 13.21 -6.01
C VAL A 22 -0.77 14.06 -4.75
N ARG A 23 0.34 14.81 -4.58
CA ARG A 23 0.52 15.72 -3.43
C ARG A 23 -0.58 16.77 -3.33
N ASP A 24 -0.98 17.35 -4.47
CA ASP A 24 -2.03 18.37 -4.51
C ASP A 24 -3.40 17.79 -4.18
N LEU A 25 -3.75 16.63 -4.76
CA LEU A 25 -5.03 15.96 -4.51
C LEU A 25 -5.15 15.49 -3.05
N VAL A 26 -4.13 14.81 -2.52
CA VAL A 26 -4.12 14.36 -1.13
C VAL A 26 -4.12 15.54 -0.17
N GLY A 27 -3.40 16.63 -0.50
CA GLY A 27 -3.43 17.86 0.27
C GLY A 27 -4.84 18.48 0.35
N GLN A 28 -5.61 18.43 -0.74
CA GLN A 28 -7.00 18.87 -0.76
C GLN A 28 -7.90 17.93 0.06
N MET A 29 -7.81 16.61 -0.14
CA MET A 29 -8.57 15.63 0.67
C MET A 29 -8.33 15.80 2.16
N ALA A 30 -7.06 15.95 2.57
CA ALA A 30 -6.69 16.05 3.97
C ALA A 30 -7.10 17.38 4.63
N SER A 31 -7.34 18.44 3.84
CA SER A 31 -7.64 19.77 4.37
C SER A 31 -9.11 20.14 4.27
N ASP A 32 -9.80 19.74 3.20
CA ASP A 32 -11.21 19.99 2.96
C ASP A 32 -11.84 18.86 2.12
N PRO A 33 -12.24 17.74 2.76
CA PRO A 33 -12.83 16.59 2.07
C PRO A 33 -14.08 16.93 1.24
N GLN A 34 -14.89 17.88 1.71
CA GLN A 34 -16.11 18.28 1.00
C GLN A 34 -15.80 19.05 -0.28
N ALA A 35 -14.87 20.01 -0.22
CA ALA A 35 -14.43 20.73 -1.40
C ALA A 35 -13.70 19.80 -2.38
N ALA A 36 -12.91 18.86 -1.87
CA ALA A 36 -12.20 17.88 -2.67
C ALA A 36 -13.17 16.99 -3.47
N TYR A 37 -14.20 16.44 -2.81
CA TYR A 37 -15.22 15.61 -3.47
C TYR A 37 -15.89 16.34 -4.65
N ALA A 38 -16.24 17.62 -4.49
CA ALA A 38 -16.88 18.40 -5.54
C ALA A 38 -16.01 18.59 -6.80
N GLY A 39 -14.68 18.49 -6.67
CA GLY A 39 -13.73 18.54 -7.79
C GLY A 39 -13.32 17.19 -8.34
N MET A 40 -13.57 16.09 -7.62
CA MET A 40 -13.14 14.73 -7.96
C MET A 40 -14.13 13.95 -8.82
N THR A 41 -15.36 14.43 -9.00
CA THR A 41 -16.36 13.75 -9.84
C THR A 41 -15.94 13.61 -11.30
N ASP A 42 -14.94 14.40 -11.73
CA ASP A 42 -14.35 14.34 -13.07
C ASP A 42 -13.01 13.56 -13.10
N ASP A 43 -12.51 13.12 -11.94
CA ASP A 43 -11.29 12.30 -11.82
C ASP A 43 -11.65 10.80 -11.94
N ALA A 44 -11.06 10.12 -12.90
CA ALA A 44 -11.40 8.73 -13.20
C ALA A 44 -10.95 7.74 -12.11
N VAL A 45 -9.94 8.09 -11.30
CA VAL A 45 -9.45 7.22 -10.22
C VAL A 45 -10.28 7.47 -8.97
N LEU A 46 -10.36 8.72 -8.52
CA LEU A 46 -11.02 9.06 -7.25
C LEU A 46 -12.55 9.04 -7.33
N GLY A 47 -13.12 9.19 -8.52
CA GLY A 47 -14.57 9.07 -8.75
C GLY A 47 -15.12 7.66 -8.55
N ASP A 48 -14.28 6.63 -8.78
CA ASP A 48 -14.64 5.23 -8.53
C ASP A 48 -14.42 4.83 -7.06
N VAL A 49 -13.53 5.54 -6.35
CA VAL A 49 -13.20 5.28 -4.94
C VAL A 49 -14.22 5.90 -3.99
N PHE A 50 -14.64 7.15 -4.24
CA PHE A 50 -15.53 7.89 -3.32
C PHE A 50 -16.90 8.13 -3.94
N TRP A 51 -17.94 7.62 -3.28
CA TRP A 51 -19.34 7.82 -3.68
C TRP A 51 -20.04 8.99 -2.98
N SER A 52 -19.37 9.61 -2.00
CA SER A 52 -19.92 10.75 -1.26
C SER A 52 -18.82 11.62 -0.63
N ALA A 53 -19.14 12.87 -0.31
CA ALA A 53 -18.22 13.75 0.41
C ALA A 53 -17.88 13.27 1.83
N GLU A 54 -18.76 12.47 2.45
CA GLU A 54 -18.55 11.94 3.80
C GLU A 54 -17.62 10.72 3.82
N SER A 55 -17.45 10.05 2.68
CA SER A 55 -16.55 8.91 2.54
C SER A 55 -15.12 9.31 2.15
N VAL A 56 -14.86 10.59 1.85
CA VAL A 56 -13.52 11.03 1.43
C VAL A 56 -12.54 10.89 2.59
N ASP A 57 -11.57 10.00 2.39
CA ASP A 57 -10.46 9.77 3.30
C ASP A 57 -9.14 9.90 2.52
N ALA A 58 -8.27 10.82 2.94
CA ALA A 58 -7.03 11.09 2.23
C ALA A 58 -6.04 9.90 2.21
N TRP A 59 -6.14 8.97 3.17
CA TRP A 59 -5.33 7.75 3.22
C TRP A 59 -5.76 6.76 2.14
N VAL A 60 -7.07 6.51 2.04
CA VAL A 60 -7.66 5.66 1.01
C VAL A 60 -7.43 6.26 -0.38
N GLY A 61 -7.62 7.58 -0.51
CA GLY A 61 -7.37 8.27 -1.78
C GLY A 61 -5.91 8.24 -2.20
N LEU A 62 -4.96 8.35 -1.25
CA LEU A 62 -3.54 8.20 -1.55
C LEU A 62 -3.21 6.77 -2.03
N ALA A 63 -3.74 5.74 -1.38
CA ALA A 63 -3.55 4.36 -1.81
C ALA A 63 -4.03 4.14 -3.26
N ALA A 64 -5.25 4.59 -3.59
CA ALA A 64 -5.80 4.47 -4.94
C ALA A 64 -5.00 5.25 -6.00
N LEU A 65 -4.51 6.44 -5.65
CA LEU A 65 -3.65 7.22 -6.55
C LEU A 65 -2.28 6.55 -6.79
N LEU A 66 -1.71 5.91 -5.75
CA LEU A 66 -0.46 5.14 -5.89
C LEU A 66 -0.67 3.86 -6.70
N GLU A 67 -1.83 3.22 -6.59
CA GLU A 67 -2.21 2.07 -7.41
C GLU A 67 -2.35 2.46 -8.88
N ALA A 68 -2.99 3.59 -9.18
CA ALA A 68 -3.08 4.14 -10.53
C ALA A 68 -1.71 4.51 -11.14
N ASP A 69 -0.71 4.82 -10.29
CA ASP A 69 0.69 5.06 -10.68
C ASP A 69 1.54 3.78 -10.75
N ASN A 70 0.95 2.59 -10.59
CA ASN A 70 1.64 1.29 -10.53
C ASN A 70 2.69 1.19 -9.42
N ARG A 71 2.36 1.72 -8.23
CA ARG A 71 3.21 1.72 -7.02
C ARG A 71 2.55 1.11 -5.80
N ALA A 72 1.27 0.80 -5.90
CA ALA A 72 0.55 0.02 -4.91
C ALA A 72 -0.28 -1.04 -5.62
N VAL A 73 -0.67 -2.07 -4.86
CA VAL A 73 -1.62 -3.08 -5.29
C VAL A 73 -2.63 -3.29 -4.17
N THR A 74 -3.90 -3.39 -4.52
CA THR A 74 -4.97 -3.78 -3.60
C THR A 74 -5.51 -5.15 -4.00
N ILE A 75 -5.65 -6.05 -3.03
CA ILE A 75 -6.07 -7.44 -3.26
C ILE A 75 -7.22 -7.77 -2.31
N ASP A 76 -8.30 -8.33 -2.83
CA ASP A 76 -9.45 -8.74 -2.01
C ASP A 76 -9.00 -9.80 -0.97
N TRP A 77 -9.64 -9.80 0.19
CA TRP A 77 -9.27 -10.68 1.30
C TRP A 77 -9.47 -12.17 0.99
N ASP A 78 -10.38 -12.49 0.05
CA ASP A 78 -10.69 -13.85 -0.36
C ASP A 78 -9.85 -14.34 -1.55
N GLU A 79 -9.02 -13.46 -2.12
CA GLU A 79 -8.14 -13.78 -3.23
C GLU A 79 -6.94 -14.62 -2.80
N LEU A 80 -6.50 -15.48 -3.71
CA LEU A 80 -5.37 -16.36 -3.45
C LEU A 80 -4.04 -15.57 -3.53
N PRO A 81 -3.03 -15.92 -2.70
CA PRO A 81 -1.70 -15.32 -2.78
C PRO A 81 -0.99 -15.49 -4.14
N THR A 82 -1.46 -16.38 -5.01
CA THR A 82 -0.98 -16.48 -6.39
C THR A 82 -1.24 -15.19 -7.17
N ASN A 83 -2.37 -14.52 -6.90
CA ASN A 83 -2.75 -13.31 -7.62
C ASN A 83 -1.89 -12.11 -7.20
N LEU A 84 -1.43 -12.09 -5.94
CA LEU A 84 -0.44 -11.12 -5.45
C LEU A 84 0.81 -11.10 -6.32
N VAL A 85 1.32 -12.27 -6.72
CA VAL A 85 2.55 -12.38 -7.49
C VAL A 85 2.40 -11.71 -8.86
N GLU A 86 1.36 -12.08 -9.59
CA GLU A 86 1.10 -11.54 -10.93
C GLU A 86 0.94 -10.02 -10.87
N LEU A 87 0.21 -9.52 -9.86
CA LEU A 87 -0.02 -8.09 -9.69
C LEU A 87 1.24 -7.33 -9.26
N ILE A 88 2.10 -7.93 -8.43
CA ILE A 88 3.34 -7.30 -7.97
C ILE A 88 4.40 -7.27 -9.08
N GLU A 89 4.46 -8.29 -9.94
CA GLU A 89 5.40 -8.33 -11.07
C GLU A 89 5.20 -7.15 -12.03
N ASP A 90 3.96 -6.72 -12.20
CA ASP A 90 3.59 -5.60 -13.08
C ASP A 90 3.90 -4.22 -12.49
N LEU A 91 4.21 -4.13 -11.18
CA LEU A 91 4.56 -2.85 -10.56
C LEU A 91 5.89 -2.33 -11.12
N THR A 92 5.93 -1.04 -11.47
CA THR A 92 7.06 -0.43 -12.20
C THR A 92 8.39 -0.63 -11.47
N VAL A 93 8.39 -0.49 -10.15
CA VAL A 93 9.59 -0.65 -9.31
C VAL A 93 10.07 -2.10 -9.23
N VAL A 94 9.15 -3.05 -9.30
CA VAL A 94 9.46 -4.49 -9.27
C VAL A 94 9.92 -4.98 -10.63
N ALA A 95 9.26 -4.58 -11.72
CA ALA A 95 9.68 -4.90 -13.08
C ALA A 95 11.12 -4.46 -13.38
N GLN A 96 11.59 -3.38 -12.73
CA GLN A 96 12.98 -2.90 -12.83
C GLN A 96 13.96 -3.71 -11.97
N ALA A 97 13.54 -4.14 -10.77
CA ALA A 97 14.37 -4.93 -9.86
C ALA A 97 14.46 -6.42 -10.24
N GLY A 98 13.38 -6.94 -10.84
CA GLY A 98 13.19 -8.34 -11.21
C GLY A 98 12.76 -9.22 -10.03
N LEU A 99 11.82 -10.13 -10.28
CA LEU A 99 11.49 -11.24 -9.40
C LEU A 99 12.07 -12.55 -9.95
N ASP A 100 12.46 -13.44 -9.04
CA ASP A 100 12.94 -14.76 -9.39
C ASP A 100 11.75 -15.72 -9.50
N GLY A 101 11.26 -15.93 -10.72
CA GLY A 101 10.12 -16.81 -11.02
C GLY A 101 10.23 -18.21 -10.42
N SER A 102 11.44 -18.76 -10.26
CA SER A 102 11.61 -20.09 -9.65
C SER A 102 11.31 -20.12 -8.15
N LYS A 103 11.43 -18.98 -7.46
CA LYS A 103 11.06 -18.84 -6.05
C LYS A 103 9.57 -18.59 -5.87
N LEU A 104 8.91 -18.03 -6.88
CA LEU A 104 7.47 -17.79 -6.88
C LEU A 104 6.70 -19.10 -6.89
N ASP A 105 7.07 -20.05 -7.76
CA ASP A 105 6.46 -21.39 -7.78
C ASP A 105 6.58 -22.08 -6.41
N ALA A 106 7.77 -22.02 -5.80
CA ALA A 106 8.02 -22.61 -4.48
C ALA A 106 7.24 -21.92 -3.34
N LEU A 107 6.99 -20.61 -3.47
CA LEU A 107 6.16 -19.87 -2.50
C LEU A 107 4.69 -20.26 -2.61
N VAL A 108 4.18 -20.45 -3.82
CA VAL A 108 2.80 -20.92 -4.05
C VAL A 108 2.60 -22.30 -3.43
N GLU A 109 3.50 -23.25 -3.70
CA GLU A 109 3.45 -24.59 -3.09
C GLU A 109 3.48 -24.51 -1.54
N LEU A 110 4.34 -23.65 -0.99
CA LEU A 110 4.45 -23.44 0.46
C LEU A 110 3.15 -22.87 1.06
N LEU A 111 2.50 -21.93 0.37
CA LEU A 111 1.28 -21.26 0.83
C LEU A 111 0.05 -22.17 0.74
N ASP A 112 0.00 -23.04 -0.27
CA ASP A 112 -1.04 -24.07 -0.40
C ASP A 112 -0.95 -25.11 0.73
N ASP A 113 0.27 -25.47 1.13
CA ASP A 113 0.52 -26.39 2.25
C ASP A 113 0.31 -25.73 3.63
N LEU A 114 0.22 -24.39 3.67
CA LEU A 114 0.12 -23.59 4.87
C LEU A 114 -1.32 -23.52 5.41
N ASP A 115 -1.78 -24.63 5.98
CA ASP A 115 -3.07 -24.71 6.70
C ASP A 115 -2.87 -24.54 8.22
N ALA A 116 -2.32 -23.39 8.61
CA ALA A 116 -2.10 -23.03 10.01
C ALA A 116 -3.20 -22.07 10.51
N PRO A 117 -4.02 -22.45 11.51
CA PRO A 117 -5.03 -21.56 12.07
C PRO A 117 -4.42 -20.28 12.64
N GLY A 118 -4.91 -19.12 12.20
CA GLY A 118 -4.47 -17.81 12.68
C GLY A 118 -3.28 -17.21 11.92
N LEU A 119 -2.77 -17.88 10.89
CA LEU A 119 -1.76 -17.32 10.01
C LEU A 119 -2.42 -16.69 8.79
N ASP A 120 -2.12 -15.42 8.54
CA ASP A 120 -2.56 -14.70 7.36
C ASP A 120 -1.63 -15.03 6.17
N ARG A 121 -2.12 -15.84 5.23
CA ARG A 121 -1.36 -16.31 4.07
C ARG A 121 -0.88 -15.17 3.17
N MET A 122 -1.65 -14.09 3.05
CA MET A 122 -1.29 -12.93 2.25
C MET A 122 -0.09 -12.20 2.88
N MET A 123 -0.16 -11.96 4.19
CA MET A 123 0.93 -11.32 4.93
C MET A 123 2.21 -12.17 4.93
N VAL A 124 2.09 -13.50 4.96
CA VAL A 124 3.25 -14.42 4.78
C VAL A 124 3.84 -14.28 3.39
N ALA A 125 3.01 -14.29 2.35
CA ALA A 125 3.45 -14.16 0.97
C ALA A 125 4.24 -12.87 0.76
N VAL A 126 3.70 -11.73 1.22
CA VAL A 126 4.39 -10.43 1.13
C VAL A 126 5.66 -10.40 1.96
N ALA A 127 5.70 -11.04 3.12
CA ALA A 127 6.94 -11.16 3.90
C ALA A 127 8.06 -11.88 3.14
N PHE A 128 7.74 -12.92 2.35
CA PHE A 128 8.70 -13.57 1.46
C PHE A 128 9.13 -12.66 0.30
N VAL A 129 8.18 -11.98 -0.34
CA VAL A 129 8.46 -11.02 -1.42
C VAL A 129 9.40 -9.90 -0.92
N ASN A 130 9.12 -9.34 0.25
CA ASN A 130 9.97 -8.33 0.90
C ASN A 130 11.39 -8.84 1.15
N ALA A 131 11.54 -10.08 1.63
CA ALA A 131 12.85 -10.67 1.81
C ALA A 131 13.63 -10.78 0.49
N TRP A 132 12.95 -11.08 -0.62
CA TRP A 132 13.56 -11.19 -1.94
C TRP A 132 13.92 -9.84 -2.56
N LEU A 133 13.08 -8.82 -2.39
CA LEU A 133 13.33 -7.48 -2.91
C LEU A 133 14.27 -6.64 -2.03
N SER A 134 14.54 -7.08 -0.78
CA SER A 134 15.45 -6.39 0.13
C SER A 134 16.83 -6.04 -0.46
N PRO A 135 17.49 -6.85 -1.31
CA PRO A 135 18.77 -6.48 -1.92
C PRO A 135 18.66 -5.35 -2.95
N ALA A 136 17.47 -5.13 -3.51
CA ALA A 136 17.15 -4.04 -4.41
C ALA A 136 16.69 -2.77 -3.66
N GLY A 137 16.58 -2.83 -2.32
CA GLY A 137 16.13 -1.69 -1.51
C GLY A 137 14.63 -1.42 -1.60
N ILE A 138 13.84 -2.36 -2.12
CA ILE A 138 12.38 -2.20 -2.28
C ILE A 138 11.67 -3.09 -1.29
N VAL A 139 10.62 -2.57 -0.66
CA VAL A 139 9.70 -3.34 0.18
C VAL A 139 8.27 -2.90 -0.03
N PHE A 140 7.35 -3.79 0.32
CA PHE A 140 5.92 -3.56 0.42
C PHE A 140 5.54 -3.30 1.86
N VAL A 141 4.94 -2.14 2.11
CA VAL A 141 4.32 -1.78 3.38
C VAL A 141 2.82 -2.03 3.27
N HIS A 142 2.28 -2.84 4.17
CA HIS A 142 0.84 -3.05 4.26
C HIS A 142 0.16 -1.79 4.82
N TRP A 143 -0.87 -1.31 4.14
CA TRP A 143 -1.71 -0.19 4.57
C TRP A 143 -3.10 -0.72 4.87
N ASP A 144 -3.58 -0.53 6.09
CA ASP A 144 -4.95 -0.85 6.45
C ASP A 144 -5.87 0.26 5.93
N THR A 145 -6.45 0.02 4.76
CA THR A 145 -7.31 0.96 4.02
C THR A 145 -8.78 0.54 4.06
N ASP A 146 -9.05 -0.76 4.01
CA ASP A 146 -10.37 -1.38 4.03
C ASP A 146 -10.28 -2.76 4.72
N SER A 147 -11.33 -3.15 5.45
CA SER A 147 -11.33 -4.40 6.22
C SER A 147 -11.34 -5.66 5.37
N ASP A 148 -11.76 -5.51 4.11
CA ASP A 148 -12.00 -6.61 3.17
C ASP A 148 -10.94 -6.60 2.06
N SER A 149 -9.79 -5.95 2.25
CA SER A 149 -8.70 -6.00 1.27
C SER A 149 -7.33 -5.80 1.91
N TYR A 150 -6.29 -6.23 1.19
CA TYR A 150 -4.90 -5.96 1.51
C TYR A 150 -4.35 -4.93 0.53
N THR A 151 -4.00 -3.74 1.02
CA THR A 151 -3.26 -2.75 0.22
C THR A 151 -1.78 -2.83 0.55
N PHE A 152 -0.95 -3.05 -0.48
CA PHE A 152 0.51 -3.06 -0.35
C PHE A 152 1.13 -1.93 -1.17
N VAL A 153 1.82 -1.02 -0.49
CA VAL A 153 2.50 0.12 -1.12
C VAL A 153 3.99 -0.19 -1.25
N ALA A 154 4.52 -0.12 -2.47
CA ALA A 154 5.95 -0.26 -2.72
C ALA A 154 6.69 1.02 -2.29
N ALA A 155 7.73 0.85 -1.49
CA ALA A 155 8.55 1.93 -0.97
C ALA A 155 10.03 1.56 -0.94
N ASP A 156 10.88 2.58 -0.87
CA ASP A 156 12.28 2.39 -0.51
C ASP A 156 12.38 1.90 0.94
N ALA A 157 13.20 0.90 1.18
CA ALA A 157 13.45 0.34 2.50
C ALA A 157 13.92 1.41 3.51
N ASP A 158 14.66 2.42 3.06
CA ASP A 158 15.14 3.53 3.90
C ASP A 158 14.00 4.45 4.39
N HIS A 159 12.81 4.36 3.80
CA HIS A 159 11.65 5.20 4.11
C HIS A 159 10.54 4.50 4.89
N VAL A 160 10.68 3.20 5.20
CA VAL A 160 9.63 2.42 5.87
C VAL A 160 9.29 2.98 7.25
N ASP A 161 10.31 3.30 8.05
CA ASP A 161 10.10 3.83 9.40
C ASP A 161 9.37 5.18 9.36
N ASP A 162 9.64 6.00 8.34
CA ASP A 162 8.95 7.28 8.12
C ASP A 162 7.48 7.05 7.74
N ILE A 163 7.19 6.07 6.87
CA ILE A 163 5.81 5.70 6.47
C ILE A 163 5.02 5.23 7.69
N ILE A 164 5.53 4.26 8.44
CA ILE A 164 4.85 3.69 9.62
C ILE A 164 4.64 4.76 10.69
N SER A 165 5.66 5.59 10.96
CA SER A 165 5.56 6.67 11.94
C SER A 165 4.54 7.73 11.53
N ALA A 166 4.50 8.09 10.23
CA ALA A 166 3.54 9.05 9.72
C ALA A 166 2.11 8.49 9.76
N ALA A 167 1.90 7.22 9.37
CA ALA A 167 0.61 6.53 9.49
C ALA A 167 0.10 6.55 10.93
N ALA A 168 0.93 6.15 11.90
CA ALA A 168 0.57 6.18 13.31
C ALA A 168 0.20 7.59 13.80
N ALA A 169 0.94 8.63 13.37
CA ALA A 169 0.65 10.02 13.71
C ALA A 169 -0.65 10.54 13.07
N LEU A 170 -1.10 9.93 11.96
CA LEU A 170 -2.39 10.17 11.32
C LEU A 170 -3.52 9.32 11.92
N GLY A 171 -3.21 8.40 12.85
CA GLY A 171 -4.18 7.45 13.38
C GLY A 171 -4.57 6.36 12.38
N LYS A 172 -3.67 6.05 11.43
CA LYS A 172 -3.79 4.99 10.43
C LYS A 172 -2.86 3.84 10.80
N GLU A 173 -3.16 2.65 10.30
CA GLU A 173 -2.33 1.48 10.50
C GLU A 173 -1.54 1.16 9.23
N ALA A 174 -0.22 1.07 9.41
CA ALA A 174 0.70 0.61 8.38
C ALA A 174 1.75 -0.27 9.05
N ALA A 175 2.10 -1.37 8.40
CA ALA A 175 3.06 -2.33 8.93
C ALA A 175 3.95 -2.87 7.82
N LEU A 176 5.21 -3.15 8.13
CA LEU A 176 6.09 -3.91 7.26
C LEU A 176 5.88 -5.41 7.53
N PRO A 177 5.31 -6.19 6.57
CA PRO A 177 5.27 -7.63 6.70
C PRO A 177 6.70 -8.18 6.60
N THR A 178 7.11 -8.90 7.65
CA THR A 178 8.40 -9.60 7.71
C THR A 178 8.15 -11.01 8.21
N LEU A 179 9.04 -11.95 7.88
CA LEU A 179 8.91 -13.33 8.36
C LEU A 179 8.91 -13.39 9.89
N ALA A 180 9.64 -12.47 10.56
CA ALA A 180 9.66 -12.39 12.01
C ALA A 180 8.34 -11.85 12.59
N THR A 181 7.68 -10.90 11.92
CA THR A 181 6.43 -10.30 12.42
C THR A 181 5.21 -11.18 12.16
N VAL A 182 5.22 -11.96 11.07
CA VAL A 182 4.09 -12.80 10.69
C VAL A 182 4.12 -14.19 11.36
N LEU A 183 5.30 -14.66 11.79
CA LEU A 183 5.46 -15.95 12.48
C LEU A 183 5.56 -15.85 14.02
N ALA A 184 5.42 -14.64 14.58
CA ALA A 184 5.49 -14.38 16.03
C ALA A 184 4.16 -14.67 16.74
#